data_AF-A0A7X4JMB9-F1
#
_entry.id   AF-A0A7X4JMB9-F1
#
_cell.length_a   1.000
_cell.length_b   1.000
_cell.length_c   1.000
_cell.angle_alpha   90.00
_cell.angle_beta   90.00
_cell.angle_gamma   90.00
#
_symmetry.space_group_name_H-M   'P 1'
#
loop_
_entity.id
_entity.type
_entity.pdbx_description
1 polymer ?
#
loop_
_entity_poly.entity_id
_entity_poly.type
_entity_poly.pdbx_seq_one_letter_code
_entity_poly.pdbx_strand_id
1 'polypeptide(L)' 'MRITVYDIFEYLASGMTVAEILDDFPYLTETDILACFAPAANPNR' A
#
# COMPACT_ATOMS: atom_id res chain seq x y z
N MET A 1 8.81 3.04 13.89
CA MET A 1 7.42 3.45 13.54
C MET A 1 6.86 2.37 12.61
N ARG A 2 5.58 2.00 12.71
CA ARG A 2 4.91 1.06 11.78
C ARG A 2 3.79 1.85 11.09
N ILE A 3 3.89 2.03 9.78
CA ILE A 3 2.79 2.51 8.93
C ILE A 3 1.84 1.34 8.64
N THR A 4 0.54 1.58 8.62
CA THR A 4 -0.45 0.59 8.22
C THR A 4 -0.89 0.80 6.77
N VAL A 5 -1.51 -0.21 6.18
CA VAL A 5 -2.09 -0.12 4.83
C VAL A 5 -3.06 1.05 4.71
N TYR A 6 -3.81 1.34 5.77
CA TYR A 6 -4.74 2.48 5.81
C TYR A 6 -4.03 3.82 5.72
N ASP A 7 -2.89 3.99 6.38
CA ASP A 7 -2.11 5.22 6.28
C ASP A 7 -1.62 5.44 4.84
N ILE A 8 -1.24 4.39 4.11
CA ILE A 8 -0.86 4.46 2.68
C ILE A 8 -2.03 5.00 1.85
N PHE A 9 -3.25 4.53 2.12
CA PHE A 9 -4.45 5.07 1.48
C PHE A 9 -4.69 6.55 1.81
N GLU A 10 -4.42 6.99 3.05
CA GLU A 10 -4.53 8.41 3.42
C GLU A 10 -3.47 9.29 2.73
N TYR A 11 -2.24 8.78 2.56
CA TYR A 11 -1.20 9.45 1.79
C TYR A 11 -1.57 9.57 0.31
N LEU A 12 -2.09 8.49 -0.28
CA LEU A 12 -2.61 8.50 -1.65
C LEU A 12 -3.81 9.45 -1.80
N ALA A 13 -4.71 9.49 -0.81
CA ALA A 13 -5.85 10.41 -0.78
C ALA A 13 -5.43 11.88 -0.63
N SER A 14 -4.29 12.12 0.02
CA SER A 14 -3.65 13.45 0.11
C SER A 14 -2.97 13.86 -1.20
N GLY A 15 -2.87 12.97 -2.18
CA GLY A 15 -2.29 13.24 -3.50
C GLY A 15 -0.83 12.82 -3.67
N MET A 16 -0.25 12.10 -2.71
CA MET A 16 1.07 11.48 -2.92
C MET A 16 0.97 10.34 -3.93
N THR A 17 2.07 10.08 -4.63
CA THR A 17 2.20 8.91 -5.50
C THR A 17 2.74 7.70 -4.75
N VAL A 18 2.44 6.50 -5.26
CA VAL A 18 3.01 5.24 -4.73
C VAL A 18 4.54 5.29 -4.72
N ALA A 19 5.17 5.90 -5.71
CA ALA A 19 6.62 6.05 -5.78
C ALA A 19 7.18 6.90 -4.63
N GLU A 20 6.52 8.00 -4.29
CA GLU A 20 6.93 8.84 -3.14
C GLU A 20 6.77 8.10 -1.81
N ILE A 21 5.69 7.31 -1.67
CA ILE A 21 5.47 6.48 -0.48
C ILE A 21 6.55 5.39 -0.36
N LEU A 22 6.97 4.79 -1.47
CA LEU A 22 8.05 3.80 -1.48
C LEU A 22 9.43 4.41 -1.21
N ASP A 23 9.65 5.66 -1.61
CA ASP A 23 10.88 6.41 -1.30
C ASP A 23 10.97 6.76 0.20
N ASP A 24 9.86 7.19 0.79
CA ASP A 24 9.77 7.48 2.24
C ASP A 24 9.78 6.20 3.10
N PHE A 25 9.23 5.10 2.54
CA PHE A 25 9.15 3.80 3.20
C PHE A 25 9.84 2.69 2.37
N PRO A 26 11.18 2.62 2.37
CA PRO A 26 11.95 1.63 1.60
C PRO A 26 11.78 0.18 2.10
N TYR A 27 11.03 -0.01 3.19
CA TYR A 27 10.63 -1.32 3.70
C TYR A 27 9.29 -1.82 3.13
N LEU A 28 8.56 -0.96 2.41
CA LEU A 28 7.37 -1.33 1.65
C LEU A 28 7.79 -1.72 0.24
N THR A 29 7.11 -2.72 -0.31
CA THR A 29 7.25 -3.07 -1.72
C THR A 29 5.97 -2.78 -2.46
N GLU A 30 6.07 -2.52 -3.77
CA GLU A 30 4.89 -2.42 -4.65
C GLU A 30 3.98 -3.64 -4.50
N THR A 31 4.56 -4.82 -4.28
CA THR A 31 3.84 -6.07 -4.05
C THR A 31 2.99 -6.03 -2.77
N ASP A 32 3.48 -5.43 -1.67
CA ASP A 32 2.70 -5.27 -0.44
C ASP A 32 1.49 -4.35 -0.67
N ILE A 33 1.69 -3.26 -1.41
CA ILE A 33 0.61 -2.33 -1.77
C ILE A 33 -0.39 -3.03 -2.69
N LEU A 34 0.08 -3.66 -3.76
CA LEU A 34 -0.76 -4.42 -4.69
C LEU A 34 -1.50 -5.58 -4.03
N ALA A 35 -0.91 -6.24 -3.02
CA ALA A 35 -1.58 -7.28 -2.25
C ALA A 35 -2.75 -6.73 -1.41
N CYS A 36 -2.69 -5.45 -1.02
CA CYS A 36 -3.77 -4.77 -0.33
C CYS A 36 -4.88 -4.27 -1.28
N PHE A 37 -4.52 -3.94 -2.52
CA PHE A 37 -5.46 -3.51 -3.56
C PHE A 37 -6.04 -4.66 -4.37
N ALA A 38 -5.38 -5.82 -4.40
CA ALA A 38 -5.94 -7.02 -4.96
C ALA A 38 -7.17 -7.36 -4.10
N PRO A 39 -8.41 -7.22 -4.62
CA PRO A 39 -9.54 -7.82 -3.94
C PRO A 39 -9.15 -9.29 -3.78
N ALA A 40 -9.35 -9.83 -2.57
CA ALA A 40 -9.09 -11.22 -2.27
C ALA A 40 -9.88 -12.09 -3.25
N ALA A 41 -9.33 -12.31 -4.44
CA ALA A 41 -9.76 -13.26 -5.43
C ALA A 41 -9.24 -14.61 -4.94
N ASN A 42 -9.65 -14.96 -3.74
CA ASN A 42 -9.74 -16.31 -3.25
C ASN A 42 -11.19 -16.74 -3.51
N PRO A 43 -11.50 -17.32 -4.69
CA PRO A 43 -12.72 -18.10 -4.85
C PRO A 43 -12.66 -19.45 -4.10
N ASN A 44 -11.61 -19.74 -3.32
CA ASN A 44 -11.49 -20.97 -2.55
C ASN A 44 -11.41 -20.69 -1.04
N ARG A 45 -12.56 -20.89 -0.40
CA ARG A 45 -12.82 -21.82 0.72
C ARG A 45 -11.78 -21.91 1.85
#